data_AF-A0A257Y6T2-F1
#
_entry.id   AF-A0A257Y6T2-F1
#
_cell.length_a   1.000
_cell.length_b   1.000
_cell.length_c   1.000
_cell.angle_alpha   90.00
_cell.angle_beta   90.00
_cell.angle_gamma   90.00
#
_symmetry.space_group_name_H-M   'P 1'
#
loop_
_entity.id
_entity.type
_entity.pdbx_description
1 polymer ?
#
loop_
_entity_poly.entity_id
_entity_poly.type
_entity_poly.pdbx_seq_one_letter_code
_entity_poly.pdbx_strand_id
1 'polypeptide(L)'
;MTFRTPEEAVQLANNTKYGLAATLWTENINLALDIAPKLKAGVVWVNATNLFDAAAGFGGVRESGFGREGGWEGLMAYLKPAAKPATLKPVPTPAAPTDPQVDTIDRTAKMYIGGRQARPDSGYSQPIFSPKGKLLGHVGIGNRKDIRNAVEAAHAARSWAKTSAYNRAQVLYFIAENLSARATEFAQRLQDLTGQPGAAEVDASIQRLFTYAAWADKYDGSAKSVPIRGIALAMNEPTGVIGALCPDEAPLLGPLSLMAPAIAMGNTVILVPGAKSLAGHMDVDAVWSFSSHPISALIEREAAGNVKRTWVNHGNARNWMGAEGEGRTFLSQATEIKTVWVPYGE
;
A
#
# COMPACT_ATOMS: atom_id res chain seq x y z
N MET A 1 16.19 22.91 -23.10
CA MET A 1 15.56 23.64 -21.98
C MET A 1 16.64 23.88 -20.93
N THR A 2 16.63 25.04 -20.27
CA THR A 2 17.58 25.37 -19.19
C THR A 2 16.82 25.50 -17.87
N PHE A 3 17.53 25.47 -16.74
CA PHE A 3 17.00 25.69 -15.39
C PHE A 3 17.95 26.61 -14.61
N ARG A 4 17.45 27.26 -13.55
CA ARG A 4 18.21 28.20 -12.71
C ARG A 4 18.59 27.61 -11.36
N THR A 5 17.78 26.71 -10.81
CA THR A 5 18.06 26.05 -9.52
C THR A 5 17.97 24.52 -9.63
N PRO A 6 18.61 23.76 -8.72
CA PRO A 6 18.45 22.32 -8.66
C PRO A 6 17.00 21.87 -8.45
N GLU A 7 16.22 22.61 -7.65
CA GLU A 7 14.79 22.33 -7.44
C GLU A 7 13.98 22.51 -8.72
N GLU A 8 14.27 23.54 -9.51
CA GLU A 8 13.64 23.75 -10.81
C GLU A 8 14.00 22.61 -11.77
N ALA A 9 15.26 22.14 -11.77
CA ALA A 9 15.68 20.99 -12.56
C ALA A 9 14.88 19.72 -12.20
N VAL A 10 14.68 19.44 -10.91
CA VAL A 10 13.86 18.32 -10.43
C VAL A 10 12.41 18.46 -10.88
N GLN A 11 11.83 19.67 -10.79
CA GLN A 11 10.46 19.92 -11.24
C GLN A 11 10.31 19.65 -12.74
N LEU A 12 11.22 20.18 -13.56
CA LEU A 12 11.21 19.97 -15.01
C LEU A 12 11.41 18.49 -15.38
N ALA A 13 12.37 17.82 -14.74
CA ALA A 13 12.64 16.40 -14.97
C ALA A 13 11.46 15.50 -14.60
N ASN A 14 10.74 15.84 -13.52
CA ASN A 14 9.60 15.06 -13.05
C ASN A 14 8.28 15.44 -13.73
N ASN A 15 8.22 16.53 -14.51
CA ASN A 15 7.03 17.01 -15.21
C ASN A 15 6.74 16.20 -16.49
N THR A 16 6.57 14.91 -16.30
CA THR A 16 6.25 13.93 -17.33
C THR A 16 5.48 12.79 -16.68
N LYS A 17 4.66 12.10 -17.47
CA LYS A 17 3.96 10.89 -17.03
C LYS A 17 4.88 9.66 -16.89
N TYR A 18 6.12 9.78 -17.32
CA TYR A 18 7.12 8.71 -17.31
C TYR A 18 8.06 8.81 -16.10
N GLY A 19 8.84 7.73 -15.90
CA GLY A 19 9.87 7.62 -14.87
C GLY A 19 10.69 6.35 -15.03
N LEU A 20 11.54 6.28 -16.06
CA LEU A 20 12.37 5.09 -16.34
C LEU A 20 13.78 5.26 -15.80
N ALA A 21 14.60 6.04 -16.50
CA ALA A 21 15.96 6.34 -16.13
C ALA A 21 16.23 7.84 -16.23
N ALA A 22 17.16 8.33 -15.41
CA ALA A 22 17.62 9.72 -15.43
C ALA A 22 19.13 9.78 -15.25
N THR A 23 19.72 10.88 -15.70
CA THR A 23 21.15 11.16 -15.54
C THR A 23 21.34 12.50 -14.86
N LEU A 24 22.25 12.55 -13.89
CA LEU A 24 22.64 13.74 -13.14
C LEU A 24 24.14 13.99 -13.32
N TRP A 25 24.51 15.17 -13.79
CA TRP A 25 25.91 15.58 -13.95
C TRP A 25 26.25 16.70 -12.97
N THR A 26 27.19 16.45 -12.06
CA THR A 26 27.74 17.43 -11.14
C THR A 26 29.05 16.94 -10.52
N GLU A 27 30.00 17.85 -10.31
CA GLU A 27 31.24 17.57 -9.56
C GLU A 27 31.04 17.64 -8.04
N ASN A 28 29.86 18.08 -7.56
CA ASN A 28 29.58 18.24 -6.14
C ASN A 28 28.83 17.01 -5.59
N ILE A 29 29.47 16.27 -4.69
CA ILE A 29 28.90 15.05 -4.09
C ILE A 29 27.59 15.30 -3.32
N ASN A 30 27.48 16.42 -2.60
CA ASN A 30 26.26 16.75 -1.85
C ASN A 30 25.10 16.99 -2.81
N LEU A 31 25.34 17.72 -3.91
CA LEU A 31 24.32 17.97 -4.91
C LEU A 31 23.91 16.68 -5.64
N ALA A 32 24.88 15.81 -5.94
CA ALA A 32 24.61 14.51 -6.55
C ALA A 32 23.65 13.66 -5.70
N LEU A 33 24.02 13.48 -4.42
CA LEU A 33 23.28 12.62 -3.49
C LEU A 33 21.97 13.24 -3.00
N ASP A 34 21.82 14.56 -3.03
CA ASP A 34 20.57 15.25 -2.72
C ASP A 34 19.55 15.18 -3.87
N ILE A 35 20.00 15.30 -5.12
CA ILE A 35 19.11 15.37 -6.29
C ILE A 35 18.70 13.98 -6.79
N ALA A 36 19.61 12.99 -6.79
CA ALA A 36 19.31 11.64 -7.25
C ALA A 36 18.02 11.03 -6.66
N PRO A 37 17.77 11.05 -5.33
CA PRO A 37 16.52 10.52 -4.76
C PRO A 37 15.28 11.36 -5.12
N LYS A 38 15.43 12.65 -5.49
CA LYS A 38 14.30 13.53 -5.85
C LYS A 38 13.79 13.30 -7.28
N LEU A 39 14.60 12.71 -8.16
CA LEU A 39 14.21 12.34 -9.51
C LEU A 39 13.26 11.13 -9.49
N LYS A 40 12.13 11.23 -10.19
CA LYS A 40 11.12 10.16 -10.31
C LYS A 40 11.49 9.23 -11.45
N ALA A 41 12.45 8.34 -11.18
CA ALA A 41 12.94 7.33 -12.09
C ALA A 41 13.26 6.04 -11.31
N GLY A 42 13.22 4.88 -11.97
CA GLY A 42 13.70 3.64 -11.37
C GLY A 42 15.22 3.49 -11.43
N VAL A 43 15.90 4.23 -12.31
CA VAL A 43 17.36 4.30 -12.37
C VAL A 43 17.86 5.75 -12.44
N VAL A 44 18.91 6.05 -11.69
CA VAL A 44 19.63 7.33 -11.78
C VAL A 44 21.11 7.08 -11.92
N TRP A 45 21.73 7.62 -12.96
CA TRP A 45 23.18 7.59 -13.14
C TRP A 45 23.79 8.94 -12.75
N VAL A 46 24.78 8.93 -11.85
CA VAL A 46 25.56 10.12 -11.48
C VAL A 46 26.85 10.15 -12.31
N ASN A 47 27.06 11.21 -13.07
CA ASN A 47 28.23 11.45 -13.93
C ASN A 47 28.50 10.34 -14.97
N ALA A 48 27.45 9.64 -15.40
CA ALA A 48 27.48 8.62 -16.43
C ALA A 48 26.08 8.45 -17.03
N THR A 49 25.92 7.70 -18.10
CA THR A 49 24.60 7.36 -18.64
C THR A 49 24.64 5.96 -19.25
N ASN A 50 23.48 5.30 -19.31
CA ASN A 50 23.33 4.00 -19.98
C ASN A 50 24.28 2.93 -19.44
N LEU A 51 24.51 2.93 -18.12
CA LEU A 51 25.23 1.86 -17.45
C LEU A 51 24.26 0.71 -17.14
N PHE A 52 24.69 -0.50 -17.48
CA PHE A 52 23.93 -1.72 -17.25
C PHE A 52 24.86 -2.78 -16.67
N ASP A 53 24.32 -3.57 -15.75
CA ASP A 53 24.95 -4.79 -15.25
C ASP A 53 23.86 -5.78 -14.83
N ALA A 54 24.13 -7.07 -14.98
CA ALA A 54 23.17 -8.12 -14.67
C ALA A 54 22.76 -8.15 -13.18
N ALA A 55 23.61 -7.66 -12.26
CA ALA A 55 23.31 -7.61 -10.83
C ALA A 55 22.52 -6.36 -10.40
N ALA A 56 22.41 -5.35 -11.27
CA ALA A 56 21.77 -4.08 -10.98
C ALA A 56 20.37 -3.99 -11.61
N GLY A 57 19.34 -4.06 -10.77
CA GLY A 57 17.94 -4.02 -11.23
C GLY A 57 17.59 -2.73 -11.97
N PHE A 58 16.88 -2.86 -13.10
CA PHE A 58 16.40 -1.77 -13.95
C PHE A 58 14.88 -1.90 -14.15
N GLY A 59 14.15 -0.78 -14.16
CA GLY A 59 12.73 -0.76 -14.47
C GLY A 59 12.09 0.60 -14.22
N GLY A 60 10.83 0.75 -14.62
CA GLY A 60 10.12 2.02 -14.56
C GLY A 60 9.25 2.21 -13.32
N VAL A 61 8.77 3.44 -13.17
CA VAL A 61 7.63 3.85 -12.35
C VAL A 61 6.68 4.70 -13.21
N ARG A 62 5.47 5.00 -12.70
CA ARG A 62 4.42 5.74 -13.43
C ARG A 62 4.05 5.02 -14.74
N GLU A 63 3.85 5.74 -15.85
CA GLU A 63 3.53 5.14 -17.16
C GLU A 63 4.75 4.48 -17.84
N SER A 64 5.92 4.46 -17.21
CA SER A 64 7.06 3.67 -17.69
C SER A 64 6.97 2.18 -17.33
N GLY A 65 5.89 1.76 -16.68
CA GLY A 65 5.66 0.39 -16.25
C GLY A 65 6.04 0.13 -14.79
N PHE A 66 6.03 -1.14 -14.41
CA PHE A 66 6.34 -1.62 -13.07
C PHE A 66 7.17 -2.91 -13.14
N GLY A 67 7.78 -3.30 -12.02
CA GLY A 67 8.69 -4.44 -11.95
C GLY A 67 10.15 -4.05 -12.27
N ARG A 68 11.06 -4.98 -12.02
CA ARG A 68 12.49 -4.80 -12.27
C ARG A 68 13.04 -6.01 -13.03
N GLU A 69 14.03 -5.77 -13.88
CA GLU A 69 14.82 -6.78 -14.56
C GLU A 69 16.27 -6.66 -14.10
N GLY A 70 16.93 -7.80 -13.87
CA GLY A 70 18.28 -7.84 -13.29
C GLY A 70 18.30 -7.85 -11.77
N GLY A 71 19.42 -8.33 -11.21
CA GLY A 71 19.63 -8.48 -9.78
C GLY A 71 18.72 -9.53 -9.12
N TRP A 72 18.83 -9.62 -7.80
CA TRP A 72 17.94 -10.44 -6.98
C TRP A 72 16.51 -9.89 -6.98
N GLU A 73 16.40 -8.57 -7.13
CA GLU A 73 15.17 -7.81 -7.21
C GLU A 73 14.28 -8.26 -8.37
N GLY A 74 14.86 -8.46 -9.55
CA GLY A 74 14.11 -8.87 -10.73
C GLY A 74 13.61 -10.32 -10.68
N LEU A 75 14.28 -11.20 -9.94
CA LEU A 75 13.87 -12.61 -9.81
C LEU A 75 12.47 -12.73 -9.22
N MET A 76 12.08 -11.83 -8.31
CA MET A 76 10.79 -11.88 -7.63
C MET A 76 9.59 -11.81 -8.58
N ALA A 77 9.73 -11.19 -9.75
CA ALA A 77 8.69 -11.14 -10.77
C ALA A 77 8.46 -12.50 -11.48
N TYR A 78 9.46 -13.39 -11.43
CA TYR A 78 9.43 -14.71 -12.07
C TYR A 78 9.15 -15.85 -11.08
N LEU A 79 8.93 -15.52 -9.80
CA LEU A 79 8.61 -16.49 -8.76
C LEU A 79 7.14 -16.43 -8.40
N LYS A 80 6.59 -17.58 -8.03
CA LYS A 80 5.27 -17.70 -7.41
C LYS A 80 5.38 -18.54 -6.13
N PRO A 81 4.46 -18.37 -5.17
CA PRO A 81 4.39 -19.26 -4.03
C PRO A 81 4.31 -20.72 -4.50
N ALA A 82 5.08 -21.61 -3.85
CA ALA A 82 5.08 -23.03 -4.17
C ALA A 82 3.75 -23.71 -3.78
N ALA A 83 3.12 -23.23 -2.69
CA ALA A 83 1.82 -23.70 -2.26
C ALA A 83 0.74 -23.25 -3.24
N LYS A 84 -0.14 -24.20 -3.63
CA LYS A 84 -1.33 -23.88 -4.41
C LYS A 84 -2.35 -23.22 -3.47
N PRO A 85 -2.80 -21.99 -3.74
CA PRO A 85 -3.75 -21.33 -2.88
C PRO A 85 -5.13 -21.99 -3.00
N ALA A 86 -5.89 -21.96 -1.91
CA ALA A 86 -7.27 -22.42 -1.92
C ALA A 86 -8.16 -21.44 -2.70
N THR A 87 -9.31 -21.89 -3.18
CA THR A 87 -10.31 -21.00 -3.80
C THR A 87 -11.01 -20.17 -2.72
N LEU A 88 -11.15 -18.86 -2.96
CA LEU A 88 -11.85 -17.95 -2.05
C LEU A 88 -13.34 -18.27 -2.05
N LYS A 89 -13.89 -18.41 -0.85
CA LYS A 89 -15.33 -18.58 -0.65
C LYS A 89 -15.92 -17.21 -0.30
N PRO A 90 -17.01 -16.78 -0.96
CA PRO A 90 -17.71 -15.56 -0.57
C PRO A 90 -18.16 -15.62 0.88
N VAL A 91 -17.95 -14.54 1.62
CA VAL A 91 -18.49 -14.41 2.98
C VAL A 91 -19.96 -13.98 2.85
N PRO A 92 -20.93 -14.75 3.38
CA PRO A 92 -22.34 -14.38 3.28
C PRO A 92 -22.63 -13.12 4.08
N THR A 93 -23.27 -12.12 3.46
CA THR A 93 -23.83 -10.98 4.18
C THR A 93 -25.10 -11.43 4.91
N PRO A 94 -25.21 -11.26 6.25
CA PRO A 94 -26.44 -11.58 6.96
C PRO A 94 -27.62 -10.80 6.39
N ALA A 95 -28.69 -11.51 6.03
CA ALA A 95 -29.91 -10.88 5.51
C ALA A 95 -30.61 -10.07 6.60
N ALA A 96 -31.33 -9.02 6.19
CA ALA A 96 -32.22 -8.31 7.10
C ALA A 96 -33.31 -9.27 7.62
N PRO A 97 -33.58 -9.33 8.94
CA PRO A 97 -34.70 -10.08 9.47
C PRO A 97 -36.03 -9.48 8.97
N THR A 98 -37.08 -10.30 8.97
CA THR A 98 -38.43 -9.91 8.49
C THR A 98 -39.02 -8.73 9.27
N ASP A 99 -38.69 -8.61 10.56
CA ASP A 99 -39.06 -7.49 11.41
C ASP A 99 -37.82 -7.01 12.20
N PRO A 100 -37.03 -6.07 11.63
CA PRO A 100 -35.80 -5.61 12.26
C PRO A 100 -36.11 -4.69 13.44
N GLN A 101 -35.70 -5.11 14.64
CA GLN A 101 -35.75 -4.23 15.81
C GLN A 101 -34.79 -3.06 15.63
N VAL A 102 -35.35 -1.85 15.61
CA VAL A 102 -34.59 -0.59 15.49
C VAL A 102 -34.27 -0.10 16.90
N ASP A 103 -32.98 0.02 17.21
CA ASP A 103 -32.52 0.62 18.46
C ASP A 103 -32.77 2.15 18.42
N THR A 104 -33.07 2.74 19.57
CA THR A 104 -33.34 4.19 19.70
C THR A 104 -32.06 5.03 19.65
N ILE A 105 -30.90 4.38 19.82
CA ILE A 105 -29.59 5.02 19.82
C ILE A 105 -29.01 5.05 18.41
N ASP A 106 -28.60 6.24 17.95
CA ASP A 106 -27.85 6.39 16.69
C ASP A 106 -26.47 5.71 16.79
N ARG A 107 -26.33 4.62 16.05
CA ARG A 107 -25.06 3.87 15.88
C ARG A 107 -24.58 3.91 14.43
N THR A 108 -24.75 5.04 13.77
CA THR A 108 -24.32 5.23 12.38
C THR A 108 -22.84 5.60 12.33
N ALA A 109 -22.02 4.64 11.88
CA ALA A 109 -20.60 4.84 11.63
C ALA A 109 -20.38 5.79 10.45
N LYS A 110 -19.33 6.61 10.56
CA LYS A 110 -18.86 7.53 9.53
C LYS A 110 -17.60 6.96 8.87
N MET A 111 -17.22 7.53 7.73
CA MET A 111 -15.92 7.26 7.11
C MET A 111 -14.81 7.99 7.88
N TYR A 112 -13.56 7.60 7.65
CA TYR A 112 -12.39 8.31 8.17
C TYR A 112 -11.53 8.80 7.00
N ILE A 113 -11.52 10.10 6.76
CA ILE A 113 -10.85 10.72 5.62
C ILE A 113 -10.09 11.96 6.10
N GLY A 114 -8.79 12.04 5.79
CA GLY A 114 -7.96 13.20 6.12
C GLY A 114 -7.87 13.51 7.61
N GLY A 115 -7.77 12.47 8.46
CA GLY A 115 -7.61 12.64 9.90
C GLY A 115 -8.89 12.96 10.68
N ARG A 116 -10.06 12.86 10.05
CA ARG A 116 -11.36 13.15 10.71
C ARG A 116 -12.47 12.23 10.23
N GLN A 117 -13.53 12.15 11.03
CA GLN A 117 -14.76 11.49 10.62
C GLN A 117 -15.46 12.30 9.51
N ALA A 118 -15.90 11.63 8.45
CA ALA A 118 -16.60 12.21 7.31
C ALA A 118 -17.91 11.47 7.05
N ARG A 119 -19.00 12.22 6.81
CA ARG A 119 -20.27 11.64 6.36
C ARG A 119 -20.12 11.16 4.90
N PRO A 120 -20.81 10.08 4.50
CA PRO A 120 -20.88 9.71 3.10
C PRO A 120 -21.45 10.87 2.30
N ASP A 121 -20.83 11.22 1.18
CA ASP A 121 -21.34 12.25 0.28
C ASP A 121 -22.74 11.92 -0.25
N SER A 122 -23.04 10.62 -0.40
CA SER A 122 -24.36 10.14 -0.82
C SER A 122 -25.48 10.42 0.20
N GLY A 123 -25.13 10.64 1.47
CA GLY A 123 -26.07 10.73 2.58
C GLY A 123 -26.69 9.39 3.01
N TYR A 124 -26.47 8.30 2.27
CA TYR A 124 -27.05 6.99 2.57
C TYR A 124 -26.18 6.16 3.51
N SER A 125 -26.83 5.32 4.30
CA SER A 125 -26.20 4.30 5.13
C SER A 125 -26.94 2.98 5.01
N GLN A 126 -26.23 1.86 5.16
CA GLN A 126 -26.81 0.52 5.19
C GLN A 126 -26.77 -0.06 6.60
N PRO A 127 -27.79 -0.84 7.02
CA PRO A 127 -27.78 -1.56 8.29
C PRO A 127 -26.80 -2.74 8.25
N ILE A 128 -26.18 -3.02 9.39
CA ILE A 128 -25.31 -4.19 9.60
C ILE A 128 -25.95 -5.09 10.65
N PHE A 129 -26.18 -6.34 10.29
CA PHE A 129 -26.80 -7.35 11.17
C PHE A 129 -25.77 -8.39 11.61
N SER A 130 -25.96 -8.93 12.81
CA SER A 130 -25.26 -10.14 13.25
C SER A 130 -25.79 -11.37 12.50
N PRO A 131 -25.08 -12.52 12.53
CA PRO A 131 -25.58 -13.77 11.95
C PRO A 131 -26.91 -14.25 12.55
N LYS A 132 -27.27 -13.76 13.74
CA LYS A 132 -28.54 -14.05 14.42
C LYS A 132 -29.63 -12.99 14.16
N GLY A 133 -29.39 -12.05 13.24
CA GLY A 133 -30.35 -11.00 12.86
C GLY A 133 -30.41 -9.80 13.80
N LYS A 134 -29.51 -9.67 14.79
CA LYS A 134 -29.46 -8.50 15.67
C LYS A 134 -28.86 -7.30 14.91
N LEU A 135 -29.53 -6.15 14.91
CA LEU A 135 -28.97 -4.91 14.37
C LEU A 135 -27.76 -4.45 15.20
N LEU A 136 -26.60 -4.35 14.56
CA LEU A 136 -25.34 -3.92 15.19
C LEU A 136 -25.13 -2.40 15.05
N GLY A 137 -25.58 -1.83 13.93
CA GLY A 137 -25.45 -0.41 13.62
C GLY A 137 -25.65 -0.15 12.12
N HIS A 138 -25.26 1.04 11.69
CA HIS A 138 -25.30 1.43 10.27
C HIS A 138 -23.92 1.87 9.79
N VAL A 139 -23.62 1.68 8.50
CA VAL A 139 -22.38 2.13 7.86
C VAL A 139 -22.70 2.97 6.63
N GLY A 140 -22.03 4.11 6.48
CA GLY A 140 -22.23 4.99 5.32
C GLY A 140 -21.86 4.33 3.99
N ILE A 141 -22.68 4.56 2.96
CA ILE A 141 -22.44 4.04 1.59
C ILE A 141 -21.62 5.08 0.81
N GLY A 142 -20.35 4.79 0.60
CA GLY A 142 -19.44 5.67 -0.13
C GLY A 142 -19.65 5.70 -1.64
N ASN A 143 -19.41 6.85 -2.23
CA ASN A 143 -19.50 7.06 -3.67
C ASN A 143 -18.14 7.51 -4.27
N ARG A 144 -18.14 7.88 -5.55
CA ARG A 144 -16.93 8.35 -6.25
C ARG A 144 -16.33 9.63 -5.64
N LYS A 145 -17.16 10.53 -5.10
CA LYS A 145 -16.70 11.77 -4.47
C LYS A 145 -15.99 11.50 -3.15
N ASP A 146 -16.46 10.52 -2.36
CA ASP A 146 -15.75 10.09 -1.15
C ASP A 146 -14.35 9.54 -1.49
N ILE A 147 -14.23 8.73 -2.55
CA ILE A 147 -12.92 8.24 -3.03
C ILE A 147 -12.03 9.40 -3.48
N ARG A 148 -12.56 10.37 -4.23
CA ARG A 148 -11.80 11.56 -4.63
C ARG A 148 -11.26 12.31 -3.41
N ASN A 149 -12.12 12.57 -2.42
CA ASN A 149 -11.73 13.25 -1.19
C ASN A 149 -10.63 12.46 -0.44
N ALA A 150 -10.70 11.13 -0.43
CA ALA A 150 -9.67 10.28 0.16
C ALA A 150 -8.34 10.34 -0.60
N VAL A 151 -8.36 10.39 -1.93
CA VAL A 151 -7.16 10.55 -2.75
C VAL A 151 -6.53 11.93 -2.57
N GLU A 152 -7.33 13.00 -2.55
CA GLU A 152 -6.86 14.35 -2.25
C GLU A 152 -6.19 14.41 -0.86
N ALA A 153 -6.80 13.78 0.14
CA ALA A 153 -6.22 13.69 1.48
C ALA A 153 -4.91 12.87 1.51
N ALA A 154 -4.83 11.77 0.76
CA ALA A 154 -3.61 10.97 0.65
C ALA A 154 -2.47 11.78 0.02
N HIS A 155 -2.74 12.52 -1.06
CA HIS A 155 -1.76 13.41 -1.71
C HIS A 155 -1.32 14.56 -0.80
N ALA A 156 -2.25 15.15 -0.04
CA ALA A 156 -1.91 16.17 0.96
C ALA A 156 -0.98 15.61 2.05
N ALA A 157 -1.07 14.31 2.36
CA ALA A 157 -0.23 13.61 3.33
C ALA A 157 1.07 13.04 2.74
N ARG A 158 1.44 13.34 1.50
CA ARG A 158 2.66 12.81 0.83
C ARG A 158 3.97 13.12 1.57
N SER A 159 3.98 14.09 2.48
CA SER A 159 5.13 14.36 3.35
C SER A 159 5.44 13.17 4.28
N TRP A 160 4.49 12.27 4.52
CA TRP A 160 4.70 11.01 5.24
C TRP A 160 5.87 10.20 4.67
N ALA A 161 5.99 10.15 3.33
CA ALA A 161 7.08 9.47 2.64
C ALA A 161 8.48 10.03 2.97
N LYS A 162 8.56 11.29 3.45
CA LYS A 162 9.81 11.97 3.82
C LYS A 162 10.12 11.90 5.32
N THR A 163 9.22 11.32 6.12
CA THR A 163 9.49 11.12 7.56
C THR A 163 10.60 10.09 7.76
N SER A 164 11.29 10.15 8.90
CA SER A 164 12.27 9.13 9.25
C SER A 164 11.56 7.78 9.44
N ALA A 165 12.25 6.70 9.08
CA ALA A 165 11.77 5.34 9.31
C ALA A 165 11.45 5.07 10.79
N TYR A 166 12.26 5.63 11.71
CA TYR A 166 12.02 5.58 13.14
C TYR A 166 10.67 6.21 13.54
N ASN A 167 10.33 7.38 13.01
CA ASN A 167 9.05 8.03 13.31
C ASN A 167 7.86 7.16 12.85
N ARG A 168 7.99 6.51 11.69
CA ARG A 168 6.96 5.59 11.19
C ARG A 168 6.82 4.35 12.07
N ALA A 169 7.94 3.81 12.56
CA ALA A 169 7.96 2.71 13.52
C ALA A 169 7.20 3.10 14.81
N GLN A 170 7.50 4.28 15.38
CA GLN A 170 6.84 4.78 16.59
C GLN A 170 5.32 4.90 16.41
N VAL A 171 4.86 5.45 15.28
CA VAL A 171 3.42 5.54 14.98
C VAL A 171 2.77 4.15 14.97
N LEU A 172 3.41 3.15 14.34
CA LEU A 172 2.90 1.78 14.32
C LEU A 172 2.90 1.12 15.70
N TYR A 173 3.94 1.34 16.51
CA TYR A 173 3.98 0.90 17.91
C TYR A 173 2.80 1.49 18.71
N PHE A 174 2.53 2.80 18.57
CA PHE A 174 1.38 3.41 19.23
C PHE A 174 0.04 2.85 18.75
N ILE A 175 -0.11 2.52 17.47
CA ILE A 175 -1.33 1.87 16.98
C ILE A 175 -1.49 0.49 17.63
N ALA A 176 -0.41 -0.30 17.73
CA ALA A 176 -0.42 -1.62 18.37
C ALA A 176 -0.77 -1.54 19.86
N GLU A 177 -0.14 -0.63 20.60
CA GLU A 177 -0.39 -0.41 22.04
C GLU A 177 -1.83 0.03 22.30
N ASN A 178 -2.35 0.97 21.51
CA ASN A 178 -3.73 1.43 21.64
C ASN A 178 -4.76 0.34 21.28
N LEU A 179 -4.46 -0.52 20.30
CA LEU A 179 -5.29 -1.67 19.98
C LEU A 179 -5.24 -2.71 21.12
N SER A 180 -4.05 -2.98 21.66
CA SER A 180 -3.86 -3.88 22.80
C SER A 180 -4.65 -3.44 24.03
N ALA A 181 -4.63 -2.14 24.35
CA ALA A 181 -5.41 -1.57 25.44
C ALA A 181 -6.93 -1.77 25.30
N ARG A 182 -7.43 -2.00 24.06
CA ARG A 182 -8.84 -2.20 23.74
C ARG A 182 -9.14 -3.61 23.22
N ALA A 183 -8.23 -4.57 23.41
CA ALA A 183 -8.31 -5.88 22.76
C ALA A 183 -9.64 -6.62 23.05
N THR A 184 -10.09 -6.60 24.30
CA THR A 184 -11.37 -7.22 24.70
C THR A 184 -12.58 -6.60 23.99
N GLU A 185 -12.57 -5.27 23.80
CA GLU A 185 -13.64 -4.57 23.09
C GLU A 185 -13.70 -4.99 21.62
N PHE A 186 -12.54 -5.03 20.94
CA PHE A 186 -12.47 -5.45 19.53
C PHE A 186 -12.85 -6.93 19.36
N ALA A 187 -12.43 -7.80 20.28
CA ALA A 187 -12.78 -9.22 20.24
C ALA A 187 -14.30 -9.43 20.36
N GLN A 188 -14.98 -8.68 21.23
CA GLN A 188 -16.43 -8.71 21.35
C GLN A 188 -17.13 -8.19 20.08
N ARG A 189 -16.63 -7.11 19.48
CA ARG A 189 -17.18 -6.56 18.22
C ARG A 189 -17.08 -7.55 17.06
N LEU A 190 -15.94 -8.24 16.94
CA LEU A 190 -15.75 -9.30 15.95
C LEU A 190 -16.69 -10.47 16.20
N GLN A 191 -16.88 -10.86 17.45
CA GLN A 191 -17.84 -11.92 17.80
C GLN A 191 -19.29 -11.53 17.48
N ASP A 192 -19.68 -10.28 17.73
CA ASP A 192 -21.00 -9.79 17.38
C ASP A 192 -21.22 -9.80 15.85
N LEU A 193 -20.19 -9.43 15.08
CA LEU A 193 -20.24 -9.34 13.62
C LEU A 193 -20.23 -10.71 12.93
N THR A 194 -19.37 -11.62 13.38
CA THR A 194 -19.07 -12.89 12.69
C THR A 194 -19.74 -14.10 13.33
N GLY A 195 -20.15 -13.98 14.61
CA GLY A 195 -20.59 -15.11 15.43
C GLY A 195 -19.46 -16.00 15.95
N GLN A 196 -18.20 -15.70 15.64
CA GLN A 196 -17.02 -16.50 16.02
C GLN A 196 -16.18 -15.78 17.09
N PRO A 197 -15.40 -16.51 17.93
CA PRO A 197 -14.51 -15.86 18.90
C PRO A 197 -13.46 -14.96 18.22
N GLY A 198 -13.43 -13.67 18.57
CA GLY A 198 -12.56 -12.69 17.92
C GLY A 198 -11.15 -12.55 18.52
N ALA A 199 -10.88 -13.15 19.68
CA ALA A 199 -9.63 -12.92 20.43
C ALA A 199 -8.36 -13.23 19.60
N ALA A 200 -8.35 -14.38 18.90
CA ALA A 200 -7.20 -14.78 18.09
C ALA A 200 -6.93 -13.79 16.94
N GLU A 201 -7.96 -13.22 16.31
CA GLU A 201 -7.81 -12.24 15.23
C GLU A 201 -7.24 -10.91 15.75
N VAL A 202 -7.68 -10.47 16.94
CA VAL A 202 -7.16 -9.28 17.61
C VAL A 202 -5.69 -9.46 17.99
N ASP A 203 -5.34 -10.59 18.58
CA ASP A 203 -3.95 -10.89 18.96
C ASP A 203 -3.04 -10.92 17.72
N ALA A 204 -3.48 -11.58 16.65
CA ALA A 204 -2.76 -11.61 15.39
C ALA A 204 -2.60 -10.20 14.79
N SER A 205 -3.61 -9.34 14.92
CA SER A 205 -3.58 -7.96 14.44
C SER A 205 -2.57 -7.09 15.20
N ILE A 206 -2.51 -7.24 16.53
CA ILE A 206 -1.53 -6.57 17.37
C ILE A 206 -0.11 -7.03 17.00
N GLN A 207 0.11 -8.34 16.87
CA GLN A 207 1.39 -8.89 16.42
C GLN A 207 1.76 -8.36 15.03
N ARG A 208 0.81 -8.27 14.10
CA ARG A 208 1.02 -7.75 12.74
C ARG A 208 1.53 -6.31 12.76
N LEU A 209 0.92 -5.47 13.60
CA LEU A 209 1.34 -4.08 13.80
C LEU A 209 2.76 -4.00 14.38
N PHE A 210 3.08 -4.79 15.40
CA PHE A 210 4.42 -4.84 15.98
C PHE A 210 5.48 -5.32 14.97
N THR A 211 5.17 -6.37 14.20
CA THR A 211 6.05 -6.89 13.14
C THR A 211 6.36 -5.80 12.12
N TYR A 212 5.35 -5.08 11.61
CA TYR A 212 5.59 -4.04 10.61
C TYR A 212 6.16 -2.74 11.19
N ALA A 213 5.91 -2.44 12.46
CA ALA A 213 6.65 -1.42 13.19
C ALA A 213 8.15 -1.74 13.20
N ALA A 214 8.50 -2.99 13.50
CA ALA A 214 9.89 -3.45 13.52
C ALA A 214 10.55 -3.41 12.13
N TRP A 215 9.78 -3.64 11.05
CA TRP A 215 10.27 -3.56 9.67
C TRP A 215 10.45 -2.13 9.14
N ALA A 216 9.79 -1.14 9.73
CA ALA A 216 9.73 0.22 9.19
C ALA A 216 11.11 0.84 8.94
N ASP A 217 12.11 0.48 9.76
CA ASP A 217 13.50 0.94 9.73
C ASP A 217 14.54 -0.18 9.50
N LYS A 218 14.10 -1.37 9.04
CA LYS A 218 14.97 -2.55 8.82
C LYS A 218 14.81 -3.19 7.44
N TYR A 219 14.09 -2.52 6.53
CA TYR A 219 13.93 -2.96 5.16
C TYR A 219 14.98 -2.30 4.26
N ASP A 220 16.22 -2.76 4.40
CA ASP A 220 17.38 -2.16 3.76
C ASP A 220 17.38 -2.32 2.24
N GLY A 221 17.97 -1.34 1.56
CA GLY A 221 18.38 -1.47 0.17
C GLY A 221 19.60 -2.38 0.03
N SER A 222 20.15 -2.47 -1.17
CA SER A 222 21.36 -3.25 -1.42
C SER A 222 22.39 -2.51 -2.27
N ALA A 223 23.66 -2.70 -1.93
CA ALA A 223 24.78 -2.23 -2.74
C ALA A 223 25.23 -3.35 -3.68
N LYS A 224 25.34 -3.06 -4.98
CA LYS A 224 25.73 -4.02 -6.01
C LYS A 224 27.13 -3.71 -6.50
N SER A 225 28.03 -4.67 -6.32
CA SER A 225 29.33 -4.67 -6.99
C SER A 225 29.10 -4.97 -8.47
N VAL A 226 29.60 -4.08 -9.33
CA VAL A 226 29.41 -4.13 -10.78
C VAL A 226 30.79 -4.11 -11.45
N PRO A 227 31.01 -4.79 -12.59
CA PRO A 227 32.31 -4.87 -13.25
C PRO A 227 32.64 -3.59 -14.06
N ILE A 228 32.09 -2.46 -13.65
CA ILE A 228 32.29 -1.13 -14.23
C ILE A 228 32.55 -0.13 -13.12
N ARG A 229 33.28 0.95 -13.42
CA ARG A 229 33.69 1.95 -12.41
C ARG A 229 32.48 2.47 -11.63
N GLY A 230 32.43 2.18 -10.33
CA GLY A 230 31.40 2.65 -9.42
C GLY A 230 30.67 1.54 -8.69
N ILE A 231 29.55 1.90 -8.06
CA ILE A 231 28.66 0.97 -7.38
C ILE A 231 27.21 1.34 -7.70
N ALA A 232 26.34 0.33 -7.81
CA ALA A 232 24.91 0.54 -7.99
C ALA A 232 24.18 0.31 -6.66
N LEU A 233 23.51 1.34 -6.15
CA LEU A 233 22.75 1.31 -4.91
C LEU A 233 21.27 1.08 -5.24
N ALA A 234 20.77 -0.13 -5.04
CA ALA A 234 19.35 -0.48 -5.17
C ALA A 234 18.61 -0.10 -3.89
N MET A 235 18.03 1.11 -3.86
CA MET A 235 17.37 1.69 -2.70
C MET A 235 15.86 1.45 -2.73
N ASN A 236 15.26 1.19 -1.58
CA ASN A 236 13.81 1.07 -1.44
C ASN A 236 13.18 2.46 -1.30
N GLU A 237 12.19 2.75 -2.13
CA GLU A 237 11.35 3.95 -2.05
C GLU A 237 9.88 3.56 -1.87
N PRO A 238 9.05 4.40 -1.20
CA PRO A 238 7.62 4.17 -1.14
C PRO A 238 7.00 4.17 -2.55
N THR A 239 6.04 3.29 -2.80
CA THR A 239 5.25 3.29 -4.04
C THR A 239 4.43 4.59 -4.21
N GLY A 240 3.84 5.11 -3.13
CA GLY A 240 3.04 6.34 -3.14
C GLY A 240 1.67 6.19 -2.49
N VAL A 241 0.61 6.46 -3.24
CA VAL A 241 -0.78 6.26 -2.81
C VAL A 241 -1.25 4.85 -3.16
N ILE A 242 -1.52 4.04 -2.15
CA ILE A 242 -1.99 2.66 -2.31
C ILE A 242 -3.49 2.60 -1.99
N GLY A 243 -4.30 2.21 -2.97
CA GLY A 243 -5.69 1.85 -2.76
C GLY A 243 -5.82 0.36 -2.47
N ALA A 244 -6.39 -0.03 -1.32
CA ALA A 244 -6.49 -1.44 -0.94
C ALA A 244 -7.94 -1.87 -0.67
N LEU A 245 -8.35 -2.94 -1.35
CA LEU A 245 -9.61 -3.62 -1.10
C LEU A 245 -9.41 -4.73 -0.08
N CYS A 246 -10.07 -4.55 1.05
CA CYS A 246 -9.90 -5.42 2.21
C CYS A 246 -10.65 -6.75 2.00
N PRO A 247 -10.14 -7.85 2.59
CA PRO A 247 -10.86 -9.13 2.62
C PRO A 247 -12.08 -9.05 3.54
N ASP A 248 -13.11 -9.83 3.22
CA ASP A 248 -14.33 -9.90 4.03
C ASP A 248 -14.20 -10.95 5.15
N GLU A 249 -13.33 -11.94 4.97
CA GLU A 249 -13.12 -13.06 5.90
C GLU A 249 -12.28 -12.71 7.14
N ALA A 250 -11.61 -11.56 7.15
CA ALA A 250 -10.76 -11.08 8.24
C ALA A 250 -11.01 -9.58 8.52
N PRO A 251 -12.14 -9.21 9.15
CA PRO A 251 -12.63 -7.83 9.22
C PRO A 251 -11.70 -6.84 9.94
N LEU A 252 -10.82 -7.32 10.84
CA LEU A 252 -9.82 -6.50 11.51
C LEU A 252 -8.41 -6.81 10.99
N LEU A 253 -8.05 -8.10 10.96
CA LEU A 253 -6.70 -8.52 10.61
C LEU A 253 -6.36 -8.25 9.15
N GLY A 254 -7.31 -8.42 8.24
CA GLY A 254 -7.14 -8.14 6.82
C GLY A 254 -6.73 -6.69 6.56
N PRO A 255 -7.58 -5.70 6.89
CA PRO A 255 -7.25 -4.28 6.75
C PRO A 255 -5.92 -3.88 7.39
N LEU A 256 -5.62 -4.36 8.60
CA LEU A 256 -4.36 -4.03 9.29
C LEU A 256 -3.14 -4.67 8.62
N SER A 257 -3.30 -5.88 8.06
CA SER A 257 -2.24 -6.54 7.27
C SER A 257 -1.95 -5.83 5.96
N LEU A 258 -2.89 -5.05 5.42
CA LEU A 258 -2.67 -4.20 4.25
C LEU A 258 -2.08 -2.84 4.65
N MET A 259 -2.67 -2.22 5.67
CA MET A 259 -2.30 -0.88 6.12
C MET A 259 -0.89 -0.81 6.71
N ALA A 260 -0.59 -1.68 7.67
CA ALA A 260 0.63 -1.62 8.46
C ALA A 260 1.93 -1.67 7.62
N PRO A 261 2.11 -2.64 6.69
CA PRO A 261 3.32 -2.67 5.86
C PRO A 261 3.40 -1.47 4.91
N ALA A 262 2.27 -1.04 4.36
CA ALA A 262 2.24 0.08 3.44
C ALA A 262 2.69 1.39 4.14
N ILE A 263 2.13 1.71 5.31
CA ILE A 263 2.53 2.92 6.03
C ILE A 263 3.93 2.80 6.66
N ALA A 264 4.37 1.59 7.04
CA ALA A 264 5.74 1.32 7.49
C ALA A 264 6.77 1.72 6.42
N MET A 265 6.47 1.43 5.16
CA MET A 265 7.30 1.77 4.01
C MET A 265 7.09 3.21 3.51
N GLY A 266 6.32 4.05 4.21
CA GLY A 266 6.15 5.46 3.88
C GLY A 266 5.04 5.79 2.88
N ASN A 267 4.17 4.82 2.56
CA ASN A 267 3.02 5.04 1.69
C ASN A 267 1.85 5.68 2.44
N THR A 268 0.97 6.32 1.69
CA THR A 268 -0.37 6.70 2.16
C THR A 268 -1.39 5.70 1.62
N VAL A 269 -2.38 5.31 2.42
CA VAL A 269 -3.26 4.18 2.11
C VAL A 269 -4.73 4.58 2.18
N ILE A 270 -5.52 4.08 1.22
CA ILE A 270 -6.97 4.20 1.19
C ILE A 270 -7.54 2.78 1.26
N LEU A 271 -8.21 2.45 2.38
CA LEU A 271 -8.83 1.14 2.59
C LEU A 271 -10.32 1.23 2.29
N VAL A 272 -10.83 0.40 1.39
CA VAL A 272 -12.24 0.41 1.00
C VAL A 272 -12.77 -0.99 0.73
N PRO A 273 -14.10 -1.21 0.80
CA PRO A 273 -14.72 -2.45 0.33
C PRO A 273 -15.02 -2.44 -1.19
N GLY A 274 -14.98 -1.28 -1.87
CA GLY A 274 -15.43 -1.12 -3.28
C GLY A 274 -14.32 -0.78 -4.29
N ALA A 275 -14.43 -1.28 -5.53
CA ALA A 275 -13.28 -1.38 -6.46
C ALA A 275 -13.18 -0.34 -7.57
N LYS A 276 -14.28 -0.09 -8.30
CA LYS A 276 -14.22 0.54 -9.62
C LYS A 276 -13.65 1.96 -9.60
N SER A 277 -14.17 2.81 -8.71
CA SER A 277 -13.74 4.21 -8.61
C SER A 277 -12.30 4.36 -8.13
N LEU A 278 -11.77 3.38 -7.39
CA LEU A 278 -10.40 3.37 -6.91
C LEU A 278 -9.44 2.91 -8.00
N ALA A 279 -9.76 1.79 -8.68
CA ALA A 279 -8.89 1.21 -9.71
C ALA A 279 -8.71 2.11 -10.95
N GLY A 280 -9.77 2.83 -11.34
CA GLY A 280 -9.72 3.79 -12.43
C GLY A 280 -9.18 5.18 -12.06
N HIS A 281 -8.85 5.45 -10.80
CA HIS A 281 -8.35 6.76 -10.38
C HIS A 281 -6.93 6.99 -10.88
N MET A 282 -6.65 8.15 -11.48
CA MET A 282 -5.34 8.44 -12.10
C MET A 282 -4.26 8.74 -11.07
N ASP A 283 -4.66 9.32 -9.93
CA ASP A 283 -3.74 9.69 -8.84
C ASP A 283 -3.57 8.59 -7.76
N VAL A 284 -3.88 7.34 -8.11
CA VAL A 284 -3.58 6.14 -7.29
C VAL A 284 -2.44 5.38 -7.96
N ASP A 285 -1.36 5.15 -7.23
CA ASP A 285 -0.11 4.59 -7.74
C ASP A 285 -0.13 3.05 -7.77
N ALA A 286 -0.83 2.42 -6.82
CA ALA A 286 -1.01 0.98 -6.77
C ALA A 286 -2.38 0.58 -6.21
N VAL A 287 -2.89 -0.56 -6.68
CA VAL A 287 -4.15 -1.15 -6.21
C VAL A 287 -3.93 -2.55 -5.70
N TRP A 288 -4.25 -2.78 -4.43
CA TRP A 288 -4.27 -4.10 -3.83
C TRP A 288 -5.71 -4.58 -3.71
N SER A 289 -5.99 -5.84 -4.00
CA SER A 289 -7.32 -6.39 -3.78
C SER A 289 -7.30 -7.82 -3.30
N PHE A 290 -7.88 -7.98 -2.12
CA PHE A 290 -8.16 -9.27 -1.51
C PHE A 290 -9.64 -9.44 -1.18
N SER A 291 -10.50 -8.65 -1.85
CA SER A 291 -11.95 -8.77 -1.74
C SER A 291 -12.43 -10.19 -2.07
N SER A 292 -13.51 -10.61 -1.42
CA SER A 292 -14.19 -11.87 -1.71
C SER A 292 -14.96 -11.87 -3.04
N HIS A 293 -15.09 -10.72 -3.70
CA HIS A 293 -15.77 -10.59 -4.98
C HIS A 293 -14.85 -10.88 -6.19
N PRO A 294 -15.38 -11.41 -7.31
CA PRO A 294 -14.60 -11.70 -8.53
C PRO A 294 -14.31 -10.42 -9.33
N ILE A 295 -13.60 -9.47 -8.72
CA ILE A 295 -13.33 -8.13 -9.26
C ILE A 295 -11.90 -7.94 -9.76
N SER A 296 -11.05 -8.96 -9.69
CA SER A 296 -9.64 -8.89 -10.13
C SER A 296 -9.51 -8.42 -11.59
N ALA A 297 -10.26 -9.03 -12.51
CA ALA A 297 -10.24 -8.66 -13.93
C ALA A 297 -10.73 -7.22 -14.18
N LEU A 298 -11.73 -6.76 -13.39
CA LEU A 298 -12.18 -5.38 -13.45
C LEU A 298 -11.06 -4.43 -13.00
N ILE A 299 -10.42 -4.71 -11.87
CA ILE A 299 -9.33 -3.88 -11.35
C ILE A 299 -8.20 -3.76 -12.36
N GLU A 300 -7.74 -4.88 -12.92
CA GLU A 300 -6.64 -4.89 -13.89
C GLU A 300 -7.00 -4.13 -15.17
N ARG A 301 -8.24 -4.29 -15.66
CA ARG A 301 -8.71 -3.54 -16.83
C ARG A 301 -8.72 -2.03 -16.59
N GLU A 302 -9.23 -1.57 -15.45
CA GLU A 302 -9.28 -0.15 -15.14
C GLU A 302 -7.87 0.41 -14.81
N ALA A 303 -7.00 -0.40 -14.21
CA ALA A 303 -5.61 -0.04 -13.90
C ALA A 303 -4.74 0.11 -15.14
N ALA A 304 -5.02 -0.65 -16.21
CA ALA A 304 -4.29 -0.57 -17.48
C ALA A 304 -4.31 0.82 -18.11
N GLY A 305 -5.29 1.67 -17.79
CA GLY A 305 -5.41 3.02 -18.32
C GLY A 305 -4.22 3.95 -18.02
N ASN A 306 -3.47 3.71 -16.94
CA ASN A 306 -2.25 4.47 -16.60
C ASN A 306 -1.10 3.56 -16.14
N VAL A 307 -1.18 2.27 -16.44
CA VAL A 307 -0.14 1.27 -16.11
C VAL A 307 0.18 1.21 -14.61
N LYS A 308 -0.80 1.48 -13.74
CA LYS A 308 -0.60 1.38 -12.28
C LYS A 308 -0.42 -0.08 -11.86
N ARG A 309 0.39 -0.30 -10.82
CA ARG A 309 0.67 -1.63 -10.28
C ARG A 309 -0.56 -2.23 -9.62
N THR A 310 -0.87 -3.49 -9.94
CA THR A 310 -1.94 -4.24 -9.30
C THR A 310 -1.39 -5.44 -8.52
N TRP A 311 -2.00 -5.71 -7.36
CA TRP A 311 -1.78 -6.94 -6.62
C TRP A 311 -3.13 -7.51 -6.20
N VAL A 312 -3.64 -8.44 -6.99
CA VAL A 312 -4.99 -8.99 -6.84
C VAL A 312 -4.94 -10.48 -6.51
N ASN A 313 -5.96 -10.97 -5.82
CA ASN A 313 -6.04 -12.36 -5.39
C ASN A 313 -6.45 -13.36 -6.49
N HIS A 314 -6.99 -12.89 -7.62
CA HIS A 314 -7.55 -13.74 -8.70
C HIS A 314 -8.55 -14.77 -8.18
N GLY A 315 -9.34 -14.42 -7.18
CA GLY A 315 -10.31 -15.33 -6.54
C GLY A 315 -9.67 -16.43 -5.67
N ASN A 316 -8.38 -16.31 -5.35
CA ASN A 316 -7.71 -17.21 -4.42
C ASN A 316 -7.86 -16.70 -2.98
N ALA A 317 -8.08 -17.64 -2.06
CA ALA A 317 -8.07 -17.39 -0.63
C ALA A 317 -6.65 -17.11 -0.14
N ARG A 318 -6.56 -16.38 0.96
CA ARG A 318 -5.32 -16.12 1.68
C ARG A 318 -5.49 -16.52 3.13
N ASN A 319 -4.56 -17.29 3.68
CA ASN A 319 -4.53 -17.57 5.11
C ASN A 319 -3.96 -16.35 5.86
N TRP A 320 -4.85 -15.44 6.27
CA TRP A 320 -4.48 -14.22 7.00
C TRP A 320 -3.81 -14.46 8.35
N MET A 321 -4.17 -15.57 9.01
CA MET A 321 -3.60 -16.02 10.29
C MET A 321 -2.23 -16.69 10.14
N GLY A 322 -1.83 -17.05 8.92
CA GLY A 322 -0.57 -17.71 8.64
C GLY A 322 0.41 -16.82 7.88
N ALA A 323 1.48 -17.44 7.39
CA ALA A 323 2.56 -16.77 6.67
C ALA A 323 2.12 -16.06 5.38
N GLU A 324 0.99 -16.44 4.79
CA GLU A 324 0.43 -15.76 3.61
C GLU A 324 -0.16 -14.40 3.96
N GLY A 325 -0.63 -14.20 5.20
CA GLY A 325 -1.18 -12.94 5.66
C GLY A 325 -0.13 -11.86 5.92
N GLU A 326 1.15 -12.24 5.98
CA GLU A 326 2.24 -11.34 6.39
C GLU A 326 3.53 -11.50 5.60
N GLY A 327 4.61 -10.92 6.13
CA GLY A 327 5.96 -11.11 5.65
C GLY A 327 6.39 -10.08 4.62
N ARG A 328 7.55 -10.37 4.02
CA ARG A 328 8.28 -9.44 3.14
C ARG A 328 7.58 -9.15 1.82
N THR A 329 6.65 -9.99 1.38
CA THR A 329 5.88 -9.74 0.15
C THR A 329 5.06 -8.47 0.26
N PHE A 330 4.48 -8.16 1.43
CA PHE A 330 3.75 -6.90 1.60
C PHE A 330 4.69 -5.68 1.55
N LEU A 331 5.90 -5.82 2.12
CA LEU A 331 6.92 -4.77 2.05
C LEU A 331 7.34 -4.54 0.59
N SER A 332 7.62 -5.60 -0.16
CA SER A 332 8.01 -5.49 -1.58
C SER A 332 6.89 -4.98 -2.49
N GLN A 333 5.62 -5.20 -2.11
CA GLN A 333 4.46 -4.59 -2.79
C GLN A 333 4.25 -3.12 -2.42
N ALA A 334 4.79 -2.69 -1.27
CA ALA A 334 4.72 -1.32 -0.76
C ALA A 334 5.97 -0.49 -1.14
N THR A 335 6.96 -1.08 -1.80
CA THR A 335 8.19 -0.41 -2.19
C THR A 335 8.44 -0.53 -3.69
N GLU A 336 9.01 0.54 -4.24
CA GLU A 336 9.69 0.58 -5.52
C GLU A 336 11.20 0.54 -5.29
N ILE A 337 11.95 -0.07 -6.21
CA ILE A 337 13.41 -0.06 -6.14
C ILE A 337 13.94 1.03 -7.07
N LYS A 338 14.74 1.95 -6.54
CA LYS A 338 15.50 2.91 -7.33
C LYS A 338 16.97 2.54 -7.30
N THR A 339 17.55 2.28 -8.46
CA THR A 339 18.98 1.99 -8.59
C THR A 339 19.74 3.27 -8.89
N VAL A 340 20.54 3.74 -7.94
CA VAL A 340 21.40 4.92 -8.09
C VAL A 340 22.83 4.46 -8.31
N TRP A 341 23.38 4.78 -9.49
CA TRP A 341 24.77 4.50 -9.81
C TRP A 341 25.63 5.69 -9.40
N VAL A 342 26.61 5.44 -8.55
CA VAL A 342 27.53 6.48 -8.07
C VAL A 342 28.98 6.09 -8.35
N PRO A 343 29.85 7.07 -8.64
CA PRO A 343 31.28 6.84 -8.64
C PRO A 343 31.73 6.29 -7.29
N TYR A 344 32.55 5.24 -7.34
CA TYR A 344 33.14 4.57 -6.19
C TYR A 344 34.54 4.12 -6.62
N GLY A 345 35.52 4.30 -5.75
CA GLY A 345 36.91 3.92 -6.03
C GLY A 345 37.10 2.41 -6.02
N GLU A 346 38.09 1.93 -6.78
CA GLU A 346 38.68 0.60 -6.58
C GLU A 346 39.67 0.62 -5.42
#